data_AF-A0A2D5I7F4-F1
#
_entry.id   AF-A0A2D5I7F4-F1
#
_cell.length_a   1.000
_cell.length_b   1.000
_cell.length_c   1.000
_cell.angle_alpha   90.00
_cell.angle_beta   90.00
_cell.angle_gamma   90.00
#
_symmetry.space_group_name_H-M   'P 1'
#
loop_
_entity.id
_entity.type
_entity.pdbx_description
1 polymer ?
#
loop_
_entity_poly.entity_id
_entity_poly.type
_entity_poly.pdbx_seq_one_letter_code
_entity_poly.pdbx_strand_id
1 'polypeptide(L)'
;MIFSRKKKSELVFRTNFEVTPEIAPRYLSQLKPSWFSNMPNDSTDSTTIKRCPGFSLFFQRSILVPSWTDVAVKYHEDGSFLARVPNPWPEDGDGITSHSRQQYPGAFEQYDNIKLTDYWTLEGTKGLDIMVVPVMPPNPEWEAATGAWEPHADKHHVFNVNLWLKRPPLGQVWEYTIKRGDPLCYIVPLTETLPKVTAKVESDPNYWRRIGFVGEFDVTAEYLKKKTKLKR
;
A
#
# COMPACT_ATOMS: atom_id res chain seq x y z
N MET A 1 0.41 40.13 15.92
CA MET A 1 0.15 38.67 15.92
C MET A 1 0.68 38.12 14.60
N ILE A 2 1.84 37.47 14.59
CA ILE A 2 2.44 36.94 13.35
C ILE A 2 1.90 35.52 13.16
N PHE A 3 1.01 35.33 12.18
CA PHE A 3 0.58 34.00 11.77
C PHE A 3 1.72 33.33 11.00
N SER A 4 2.46 32.47 11.69
CA SER A 4 3.40 31.56 11.03
C SER A 4 2.62 30.71 10.02
N ARG A 5 2.99 30.80 8.73
CA ARG A 5 2.40 30.01 7.66
C ARG A 5 2.72 28.54 7.94
N LYS A 6 1.72 27.75 8.35
CA LYS A 6 1.89 26.31 8.57
C LYS A 6 2.49 25.69 7.31
N LYS A 7 3.68 25.09 7.43
CA LYS A 7 4.34 24.37 6.32
C LYS A 7 3.39 23.28 5.85
N LYS A 8 3.11 23.22 4.55
CA LYS A 8 2.22 22.20 3.98
C LYS A 8 2.88 20.83 4.15
N SER A 9 2.13 19.85 4.66
CA SER A 9 2.59 18.48 4.76
C SER A 9 2.84 17.91 3.36
N GLU A 10 3.83 17.04 3.24
CA GLU A 10 4.20 16.37 1.98
C GLU A 10 4.31 14.85 2.20
N LEU A 11 4.03 14.09 1.15
CA LEU A 11 4.22 12.65 1.03
C LEU A 11 4.81 12.35 -0.36
N VAL A 12 6.03 11.81 -0.38
CA VAL A 12 6.86 11.63 -1.56
C VAL A 12 7.11 10.14 -1.76
N PHE A 13 6.63 9.62 -2.88
CA PHE A 13 6.94 8.28 -3.37
C PHE A 13 8.17 8.39 -4.26
N ARG A 14 9.25 7.67 -3.92
CA ARG A 14 10.52 7.68 -4.65
C ARG A 14 10.81 6.30 -5.19
N THR A 15 11.40 6.25 -6.38
CA THR A 15 11.79 5.01 -7.03
C THR A 15 13.03 5.28 -7.90
N ASN A 16 13.86 4.28 -8.14
CA ASN A 16 14.92 4.33 -9.15
C ASN A 16 14.40 3.90 -10.54
N PHE A 17 13.12 3.56 -10.64
CA PHE A 17 12.47 3.13 -11.88
C PHE A 17 11.67 4.25 -12.54
N GLU A 18 11.31 4.05 -13.80
CA GLU A 18 10.44 4.98 -14.53
C GLU A 18 9.04 5.04 -13.88
N VAL A 19 8.56 6.24 -13.59
CA VAL A 19 7.19 6.47 -13.11
C VAL A 19 6.29 6.84 -14.29
N THR A 20 5.37 5.96 -14.65
CA THR A 20 4.34 6.27 -15.65
C THR A 20 3.03 6.74 -14.98
N PRO A 21 2.14 7.47 -15.70
CA PRO A 21 0.86 7.91 -15.16
C PRO A 21 -0.05 6.78 -14.66
N GLU A 22 0.14 5.57 -15.16
CA GLU A 22 -0.62 4.37 -14.78
C GLU A 22 -0.27 3.90 -13.37
N ILE A 23 1.02 3.93 -13.02
CA ILE A 23 1.54 3.40 -11.77
C ILE A 23 1.84 4.49 -10.73
N ALA A 24 1.72 5.77 -11.10
CA ALA A 24 1.94 6.89 -10.18
C ALA A 24 0.86 6.96 -9.08
N PRO A 25 1.24 6.96 -7.78
CA PRO A 25 0.31 7.15 -6.69
C PRO A 25 -0.35 8.53 -6.75
N ARG A 26 -1.67 8.56 -6.57
CA ARG A 26 -2.48 9.76 -6.78
C ARG A 26 -3.74 9.73 -5.94
N TYR A 27 -4.29 10.91 -5.65
CA TYR A 27 -5.52 11.01 -4.89
C TYR A 27 -6.67 10.33 -5.64
N LEU A 28 -7.45 9.55 -4.91
CA LEU A 28 -8.58 8.81 -5.45
C LEU A 28 -9.70 9.73 -5.95
N SER A 29 -9.77 10.97 -5.43
CA SER A 29 -10.60 12.06 -5.96
C SER A 29 -10.32 12.39 -7.43
N GLN A 30 -9.12 12.10 -7.93
CA GLN A 30 -8.71 12.30 -9.32
C GLN A 30 -9.08 11.12 -10.22
N LEU A 31 -9.37 9.95 -9.64
CA LEU A 31 -9.61 8.71 -10.38
C LEU A 31 -11.05 8.21 -10.34
N LYS A 32 -11.86 8.69 -9.38
CA LYS A 32 -13.28 8.37 -9.14
C LYS A 32 -13.70 7.00 -9.73
N PRO A 33 -13.55 5.89 -8.98
CA PRO A 33 -13.83 4.55 -9.47
C PRO A 33 -15.16 4.46 -10.22
N SER A 34 -15.17 3.79 -11.37
CA SER A 34 -16.34 3.73 -12.26
C SER A 34 -17.58 3.23 -11.53
N TRP A 35 -17.45 2.19 -10.69
CA TRP A 35 -18.54 1.64 -9.89
C TRP A 35 -19.17 2.69 -8.94
N PHE A 36 -18.36 3.57 -8.34
CA PHE A 36 -18.84 4.60 -7.42
C PHE A 36 -19.42 5.79 -8.18
N SER A 37 -18.78 6.18 -9.29
CA SER A 37 -19.25 7.23 -10.18
C SER A 37 -20.62 6.91 -10.78
N ASN A 38 -20.79 5.66 -11.23
CA ASN A 38 -22.00 5.17 -11.89
C ASN A 38 -23.12 4.80 -10.92
N MET A 39 -22.85 4.76 -9.62
CA MET A 39 -23.90 4.52 -8.63
C MET A 39 -24.93 5.66 -8.66
N PRO A 40 -26.24 5.35 -8.70
CA PRO A 40 -27.27 6.38 -8.67
C PRO A 40 -27.22 7.11 -7.32
N ASN A 41 -27.65 8.38 -7.28
CA ASN A 41 -27.67 9.13 -6.02
C ASN A 41 -28.79 8.63 -5.08
N ASP A 42 -29.88 8.16 -5.69
CA ASP A 42 -31.05 7.58 -5.04
C ASP A 42 -31.35 6.25 -5.73
N SER A 43 -31.73 5.25 -4.94
CA SER A 43 -32.40 4.06 -5.44
C SER A 43 -33.91 4.26 -5.35
N THR A 44 -34.71 3.34 -5.89
CA THR A 44 -36.18 3.38 -5.81
C THR A 44 -36.69 3.51 -4.37
N ASP A 45 -35.93 3.02 -3.39
CA ASP A 45 -36.39 2.86 -2.00
C ASP A 45 -35.47 3.49 -0.94
N SER A 46 -34.27 3.98 -1.29
CA SER A 46 -33.33 4.58 -0.32
C SER A 46 -32.18 5.39 -0.94
N THR A 47 -31.53 6.23 -0.12
CA THR A 47 -30.29 6.92 -0.49
C THR A 47 -29.14 5.94 -0.65
N THR A 48 -28.30 6.09 -1.67
CA THR A 48 -27.16 5.18 -1.88
C THR A 48 -25.93 5.58 -1.07
N ILE A 49 -24.93 4.68 -1.02
CA ILE A 49 -23.65 4.91 -0.33
C ILE A 49 -22.90 6.15 -0.83
N LYS A 50 -23.23 6.62 -2.04
CA LYS A 50 -22.67 7.83 -2.64
C LYS A 50 -22.96 9.10 -1.83
N ARG A 51 -24.06 9.11 -1.07
CA ARG A 51 -24.42 10.19 -0.15
C ARG A 51 -23.83 10.05 1.24
N CYS A 52 -23.20 8.92 1.57
CA CYS A 52 -22.57 8.72 2.87
C CYS A 52 -21.32 9.61 3.00
N PRO A 53 -21.30 10.59 3.94
CA PRO A 53 -20.15 11.47 4.10
C PRO A 53 -18.86 10.70 4.41
N GLY A 54 -18.95 9.58 5.12
CA GLY A 54 -17.82 8.70 5.41
C GLY A 54 -17.15 8.18 4.13
N PHE A 55 -17.95 7.64 3.19
CA PHE A 55 -17.43 7.16 1.91
C PHE A 55 -16.91 8.31 1.04
N SER A 56 -17.66 9.41 0.92
CA SER A 56 -17.23 10.57 0.13
C SER A 56 -15.90 11.15 0.63
N LEU A 57 -15.76 11.33 1.96
CA LEU A 57 -14.53 11.81 2.57
C LEU A 57 -13.39 10.81 2.41
N PHE A 58 -13.67 9.52 2.57
CA PHE A 58 -12.68 8.46 2.33
C PHE A 58 -12.12 8.56 0.91
N PHE A 59 -12.96 8.62 -0.13
CA PHE A 59 -12.51 8.74 -1.53
C PHE A 59 -11.78 10.07 -1.80
N GLN A 60 -12.16 11.16 -1.13
CA GLN A 60 -11.49 12.45 -1.31
C GLN A 60 -10.09 12.48 -0.71
N ARG A 61 -9.88 11.74 0.38
CA ARG A 61 -8.67 11.80 1.21
C ARG A 61 -7.69 10.66 0.95
N SER A 62 -8.17 9.57 0.37
CA SER A 62 -7.36 8.39 0.07
C SER A 62 -6.46 8.61 -1.15
N ILE A 63 -5.26 8.04 -1.08
CA ILE A 63 -4.29 7.97 -2.17
C ILE A 63 -4.32 6.53 -2.69
N LEU A 64 -4.57 6.36 -3.98
CA LEU A 64 -4.45 5.05 -4.61
C LEU A 64 -2.98 4.72 -4.84
N VAL A 65 -2.58 3.52 -4.42
CA VAL A 65 -1.31 2.89 -4.82
C VAL A 65 -1.63 1.78 -5.81
N PRO A 66 -1.26 1.94 -7.09
CA PRO A 66 -1.43 0.89 -8.08
C PRO A 66 -0.26 -0.11 -8.06
N SER A 67 -0.46 -1.28 -8.67
CA SER A 67 0.59 -2.26 -8.89
C SER A 67 1.61 -1.71 -9.87
N TRP A 68 2.89 -1.81 -9.53
CA TRP A 68 3.98 -1.34 -10.40
C TRP A 68 4.36 -2.37 -11.48
N THR A 69 3.91 -3.62 -11.33
CA THR A 69 4.15 -4.74 -12.25
C THR A 69 2.98 -5.70 -12.29
N ASP A 70 3.01 -6.63 -13.25
CA ASP A 70 2.13 -7.80 -13.24
C ASP A 70 2.59 -8.78 -12.14
N VAL A 71 1.64 -9.38 -11.44
CA VAL A 71 1.91 -10.43 -10.45
C VAL A 71 1.07 -11.64 -10.82
N ALA A 72 1.71 -12.71 -11.28
CA ALA A 72 1.05 -13.97 -11.57
C ALA A 72 1.03 -14.82 -10.30
N VAL A 73 -0.16 -15.28 -9.90
CA VAL A 73 -0.36 -16.19 -8.77
C VAL A 73 -0.98 -17.48 -9.26
N LYS A 74 -0.42 -18.61 -8.81
CA LYS A 74 -0.93 -19.95 -9.07
C LYS A 74 -1.00 -20.75 -7.78
N TYR A 75 -2.17 -21.30 -7.50
CA TYR A 75 -2.40 -22.34 -6.50
C TYR A 75 -2.41 -23.71 -7.16
N HIS A 76 -1.75 -24.67 -6.53
CA HIS A 76 -1.69 -26.07 -6.94
C HIS A 76 -2.70 -26.92 -6.14
N GLU A 77 -2.98 -28.12 -6.63
CA GLU A 77 -3.96 -29.03 -6.01
C GLU A 77 -3.60 -29.39 -4.56
N ASP A 78 -2.32 -29.46 -4.23
CA ASP A 78 -1.80 -29.72 -2.88
C ASP A 78 -1.94 -28.52 -1.92
N GLY A 79 -2.46 -27.39 -2.41
CA GLY A 79 -2.66 -26.16 -1.66
C GLY A 79 -1.39 -25.32 -1.50
N SER A 80 -0.27 -25.71 -2.11
CA SER A 80 0.89 -24.83 -2.29
C SER A 80 0.58 -23.74 -3.30
N PHE A 81 1.30 -22.61 -3.21
CA PHE A 81 1.14 -21.52 -4.15
C PHE A 81 2.50 -21.00 -4.62
N LEU A 82 2.47 -20.36 -5.78
CA LEU A 82 3.59 -19.70 -6.40
C LEU A 82 3.13 -18.32 -6.86
N ALA A 83 3.86 -17.29 -6.47
CA ALA A 83 3.68 -15.93 -6.97
C ALA A 83 4.96 -15.46 -7.67
N ARG A 84 4.82 -14.84 -8.84
CA ARG A 84 5.94 -14.36 -9.65
C ARG A 84 5.61 -13.00 -10.25
N VAL A 85 6.64 -12.17 -10.36
CA VAL A 85 6.61 -10.95 -11.17
C VAL A 85 7.46 -11.17 -12.42
N PRO A 86 7.15 -10.52 -13.57
CA PRO A 86 8.07 -10.46 -14.69
C PRO A 86 9.38 -9.85 -14.19
N ASN A 87 10.42 -10.66 -14.07
CA ASN A 87 11.68 -10.23 -13.47
C ASN A 87 12.37 -9.20 -14.37
N PRO A 88 12.46 -7.91 -13.97
CA PRO A 88 13.22 -6.91 -14.72
C PRO A 88 14.66 -6.75 -14.19
N TRP A 89 15.04 -7.43 -13.10
CA TRP A 89 16.18 -7.06 -12.28
C TRP A 89 17.09 -8.26 -11.97
N PRO A 90 18.16 -8.45 -12.76
CA PRO A 90 19.09 -9.54 -12.54
C PRO A 90 20.01 -9.35 -11.31
N GLU A 91 20.05 -8.17 -10.67
CA GLU A 91 21.09 -7.86 -9.66
C GLU A 91 20.58 -7.37 -8.28
N ASP A 92 19.36 -6.83 -8.13
CA ASP A 92 18.98 -6.06 -6.91
C ASP A 92 17.69 -6.50 -6.18
N GLY A 93 17.00 -7.57 -6.58
CA GLY A 93 15.88 -8.12 -5.78
C GLY A 93 14.83 -8.91 -6.58
N ASP A 94 14.10 -9.77 -5.87
CA ASP A 94 13.07 -10.65 -6.46
C ASP A 94 11.75 -9.91 -6.78
N GLY A 95 11.58 -8.66 -6.32
CA GLY A 95 10.35 -7.84 -6.47
C GLY A 95 9.12 -8.39 -5.73
N ILE A 96 9.23 -9.60 -5.20
CA ILE A 96 8.22 -10.29 -4.42
C ILE A 96 8.90 -11.16 -3.35
N THR A 97 8.39 -11.09 -2.14
CA THR A 97 8.74 -12.01 -1.06
C THR A 97 7.45 -12.59 -0.48
N SER A 98 7.56 -13.64 0.32
CA SER A 98 6.41 -14.24 1.01
C SER A 98 6.70 -14.45 2.48
N HIS A 99 5.66 -14.36 3.30
CA HIS A 99 5.75 -14.72 4.72
C HIS A 99 5.15 -16.10 4.93
N SER A 100 5.92 -17.01 5.51
CA SER A 100 5.43 -18.33 5.84
C SER A 100 4.34 -18.25 6.91
N ARG A 101 3.39 -19.19 6.89
CA ARG A 101 2.31 -19.27 7.89
C ARG A 101 2.80 -19.41 9.34
N GLN A 102 4.04 -19.83 9.53
CA GLN A 102 4.68 -19.89 10.84
C GLN A 102 4.86 -18.50 11.48
N GLN A 103 4.82 -17.42 10.68
CA GLN A 103 4.93 -16.05 11.17
C GLN A 103 3.60 -15.49 11.70
N TYR A 104 2.46 -16.12 11.40
CA TYR A 104 1.13 -15.66 11.81
C TYR A 104 0.22 -16.84 12.23
N PRO A 105 0.63 -17.67 13.19
CA PRO A 105 -0.11 -18.86 13.59
C PRO A 105 -1.52 -18.50 14.10
N GLY A 106 -2.56 -19.11 13.53
CA GLY A 106 -3.95 -18.99 13.96
C GLY A 106 -4.68 -17.69 13.59
N ALA A 107 -4.02 -16.72 12.94
CA ALA A 107 -4.63 -15.41 12.65
C ALA A 107 -5.22 -15.30 11.22
N PHE A 108 -4.57 -15.92 10.23
CA PHE A 108 -4.92 -15.78 8.80
C PHE A 108 -4.89 -17.12 8.07
N GLU A 109 -5.52 -18.16 8.64
CA GLU A 109 -5.39 -19.54 8.12
C GLU A 109 -5.96 -19.75 6.71
N GLN A 110 -6.92 -18.90 6.32
CA GLN A 110 -7.54 -18.88 4.99
C GLN A 110 -6.74 -18.09 3.95
N TYR A 111 -5.59 -17.54 4.34
CA TYR A 111 -4.78 -16.71 3.49
C TYR A 111 -3.35 -17.22 3.40
N ASP A 112 -2.74 -16.99 2.24
CA ASP A 112 -1.29 -16.88 2.14
C ASP A 112 -0.89 -15.41 2.06
N ASN A 113 0.40 -15.12 2.18
CA ASN A 113 0.90 -13.77 2.14
C ASN A 113 2.01 -13.62 1.11
N ILE A 114 1.88 -12.58 0.30
CA ILE A 114 2.99 -12.05 -0.49
C ILE A 114 3.24 -10.60 -0.10
N LYS A 115 4.47 -10.17 -0.29
CA LYS A 115 4.91 -8.80 -0.12
C LYS A 115 5.53 -8.36 -1.44
N LEU A 116 4.91 -7.38 -2.08
CA LEU A 116 5.50 -6.71 -3.25
C LEU A 116 6.54 -5.72 -2.76
N THR A 117 7.79 -5.95 -3.16
CA THR A 117 8.94 -5.22 -2.66
C THR A 117 9.54 -4.25 -3.68
N ASP A 118 10.42 -3.39 -3.19
CA ASP A 118 11.49 -2.75 -3.97
C ASP A 118 11.10 -1.71 -5.02
N TYR A 119 9.85 -1.25 -5.07
CA TYR A 119 9.47 -0.21 -6.03
C TYR A 119 9.37 1.19 -5.43
N TRP A 120 8.69 1.33 -4.29
CA TRP A 120 8.46 2.62 -3.65
C TRP A 120 9.26 2.75 -2.36
N THR A 121 9.99 3.85 -2.26
CA THR A 121 10.36 4.45 -0.98
C THR A 121 9.35 5.55 -0.63
N LEU A 122 8.89 5.61 0.62
CA LEU A 122 7.93 6.63 1.05
C LEU A 122 8.54 7.58 2.08
N GLU A 123 8.54 8.88 1.76
CA GLU A 123 9.02 9.94 2.64
C GLU A 123 7.93 10.97 2.89
N GLY A 124 7.72 11.31 4.14
CA GLY A 124 6.63 12.15 4.61
C GLY A 124 7.12 13.15 5.64
N THR A 125 6.34 14.22 5.80
CA THR A 125 6.62 15.23 6.83
C THR A 125 6.58 14.60 8.22
N LYS A 126 7.52 14.97 9.10
CA LYS A 126 7.56 14.49 10.49
C LYS A 126 6.20 14.66 11.20
N GLY A 127 5.70 13.57 11.77
CA GLY A 127 4.39 13.51 12.43
C GLY A 127 3.21 13.23 11.50
N LEU A 128 3.46 12.99 10.22
CA LEU A 128 2.48 12.43 9.30
C LEU A 128 2.43 10.91 9.47
N ASP A 129 1.38 10.41 10.10
CA ASP A 129 1.08 8.98 10.13
C ASP A 129 0.13 8.66 8.96
N ILE A 130 0.20 7.44 8.44
CA ILE A 130 -0.69 6.96 7.40
C ILE A 130 -1.31 5.61 7.77
N MET A 131 -2.45 5.28 7.16
CA MET A 131 -3.05 3.96 7.22
C MET A 131 -3.13 3.37 5.82
N VAL A 132 -2.61 2.15 5.64
CA VAL A 132 -2.85 1.33 4.46
C VAL A 132 -4.14 0.55 4.67
N VAL A 133 -5.05 0.59 3.70
CA VAL A 133 -6.31 -0.15 3.73
C VAL A 133 -6.57 -0.85 2.39
N PRO A 134 -7.36 -1.95 2.38
CA PRO A 134 -7.80 -2.61 1.16
C PRO A 134 -8.53 -1.69 0.19
N VAL A 135 -8.50 -2.06 -1.09
CA VAL A 135 -9.30 -1.38 -2.11
C VAL A 135 -10.78 -1.72 -2.01
N MET A 136 -11.62 -0.84 -2.56
CA MET A 136 -13.07 -1.01 -2.57
C MET A 136 -13.62 -0.94 -4.01
N PRO A 137 -14.54 -1.85 -4.39
CA PRO A 137 -14.98 -3.03 -3.64
C PRO A 137 -13.80 -4.02 -3.42
N PRO A 138 -13.91 -4.91 -2.42
CA PRO A 138 -12.84 -5.87 -2.13
C PRO A 138 -12.62 -6.77 -3.35
N ASN A 139 -11.35 -7.04 -3.65
CA ASN A 139 -11.01 -8.02 -4.68
C ASN A 139 -11.29 -9.46 -4.14
N PRO A 140 -11.88 -10.35 -4.96
CA PRO A 140 -12.26 -11.69 -4.50
C PRO A 140 -11.08 -12.65 -4.32
N GLU A 141 -9.92 -12.38 -4.91
CA GLU A 141 -8.72 -13.21 -4.85
C GLU A 141 -7.70 -12.74 -3.79
N TRP A 142 -7.66 -11.45 -3.48
CA TRP A 142 -6.66 -10.90 -2.57
C TRP A 142 -7.12 -9.58 -1.94
N GLU A 143 -6.41 -9.15 -0.91
CA GLU A 143 -6.57 -7.83 -0.31
C GLU A 143 -5.27 -7.32 0.30
N ALA A 144 -5.06 -6.01 0.31
CA ALA A 144 -3.92 -5.44 1.00
C ALA A 144 -4.04 -5.62 2.52
N ALA A 145 -2.93 -5.98 3.17
CA ALA A 145 -2.87 -6.01 4.62
C ALA A 145 -3.07 -4.60 5.18
N THR A 146 -4.03 -4.46 6.10
CA THR A 146 -4.25 -3.20 6.80
C THR A 146 -3.09 -2.93 7.75
N GLY A 147 -2.57 -1.70 7.77
CA GLY A 147 -1.48 -1.35 8.66
C GLY A 147 -1.27 0.15 8.79
N ALA A 148 -0.92 0.59 9.99
CA ALA A 148 -0.48 1.97 10.22
C ALA A 148 1.02 2.08 9.95
N TRP A 149 1.45 3.17 9.34
CA TRP A 149 2.86 3.39 9.04
C TRP A 149 3.27 4.85 9.18
N GLU A 150 4.56 5.07 9.44
CA GLU A 150 5.18 6.38 9.57
C GLU A 150 6.22 6.55 8.46
N PRO A 151 5.88 7.22 7.35
CA PRO A 151 6.81 7.48 6.28
C PRO A 151 7.77 8.59 6.69
N HIS A 152 8.65 8.38 7.66
CA HIS A 152 9.66 9.37 8.04
C HIS A 152 11.05 8.87 7.72
N ALA A 153 11.81 9.70 7.01
CA ALA A 153 13.11 9.42 6.40
C ALA A 153 14.27 9.11 7.38
N ASP A 154 14.01 9.05 8.69
CA ASP A 154 15.03 8.65 9.67
C ASP A 154 14.76 7.24 10.22
N LYS A 155 13.73 6.54 9.71
CA LYS A 155 13.19 5.32 10.34
C LYS A 155 13.01 4.18 9.36
N HIS A 156 12.15 4.38 8.36
CA HIS A 156 11.78 3.35 7.38
C HIS A 156 11.52 4.01 6.05
N HIS A 157 12.20 3.52 5.02
CA HIS A 157 12.11 4.08 3.68
C HIS A 157 11.31 3.18 2.76
N VAL A 158 11.51 1.86 2.85
CA VAL A 158 10.91 0.93 1.90
C VAL A 158 9.42 0.76 2.18
N PHE A 159 8.59 1.14 1.21
CA PHE A 159 7.16 0.91 1.24
C PHE A 159 6.82 -0.37 0.50
N ASN A 160 6.67 -1.44 1.27
CA ASN A 160 6.25 -2.73 0.75
C ASN A 160 4.75 -2.91 0.92
N VAL A 161 4.07 -3.38 -0.13
CA VAL A 161 2.64 -3.71 -0.06
C VAL A 161 2.50 -5.19 0.25
N ASN A 162 2.05 -5.51 1.47
CA ASN A 162 1.71 -6.87 1.85
C ASN A 162 0.28 -7.16 1.35
N LEU A 163 0.09 -8.29 0.68
CA LEU A 163 -1.19 -8.76 0.18
C LEU A 163 -1.52 -10.10 0.84
N TRP A 164 -2.73 -10.20 1.36
CA TRP A 164 -3.35 -11.45 1.77
C TRP A 164 -4.00 -12.09 0.53
N LEU A 165 -3.53 -13.27 0.17
CA LEU A 165 -4.05 -14.05 -0.96
C LEU A 165 -5.07 -15.05 -0.43
N LYS A 166 -6.30 -14.99 -0.93
CA LYS A 166 -7.39 -15.88 -0.50
C LYS A 166 -7.17 -17.26 -1.08
N ARG A 167 -7.13 -18.26 -0.20
CA ARG A 167 -6.89 -19.65 -0.64
C ARG A 167 -8.14 -20.22 -1.32
N PRO A 168 -8.00 -20.86 -2.49
CA PRO A 168 -9.07 -21.68 -3.04
C PRO A 168 -9.28 -22.94 -2.17
N PRO A 169 -10.42 -23.64 -2.32
CA PRO A 169 -10.61 -24.97 -1.76
C PRO A 169 -9.46 -25.92 -2.14
N LEU A 170 -9.06 -26.80 -1.20
CA LEU A 170 -8.02 -27.80 -1.44
C LEU A 170 -8.42 -28.74 -2.60
N GLY A 171 -7.45 -29.13 -3.43
CA GLY A 171 -7.69 -29.93 -4.63
C GLY A 171 -8.08 -29.12 -5.87
N GLN A 172 -8.15 -27.79 -5.77
CA GLN A 172 -8.43 -26.91 -6.91
C GLN A 172 -7.18 -26.17 -7.38
N VAL A 173 -6.88 -26.26 -8.68
CA VAL A 173 -5.93 -25.34 -9.33
C VAL A 173 -6.63 -24.00 -9.54
N TRP A 174 -5.99 -22.92 -9.10
CA TRP A 174 -6.52 -21.57 -9.24
C TRP A 174 -5.42 -20.63 -9.70
N GLU A 175 -5.68 -19.84 -10.73
CA GLU A 175 -4.71 -18.93 -11.33
C GLU A 175 -5.35 -17.57 -11.54
N TYR A 176 -4.61 -16.52 -11.18
CA TYR A 176 -5.01 -15.14 -11.45
C TYR A 176 -3.80 -14.23 -11.57
N THR A 177 -4.01 -13.06 -12.17
CA THR A 177 -2.99 -12.04 -12.37
C THR A 177 -3.47 -10.72 -11.81
N ILE A 178 -2.65 -10.11 -10.94
CA ILE A 178 -2.76 -8.69 -10.61
C ILE A 178 -2.02 -7.95 -11.71
N LYS A 179 -2.71 -7.12 -12.49
CA LYS A 179 -2.07 -6.42 -13.60
C LYS A 179 -1.34 -5.19 -13.09
N ARG A 180 -0.27 -4.81 -13.79
CA ARG A 180 0.33 -3.50 -13.66
C ARG A 180 -0.75 -2.43 -13.82
N GLY A 181 -0.73 -1.42 -12.95
CA GLY A 181 -1.75 -0.38 -12.87
C GLY A 181 -2.98 -0.75 -12.04
N ASP A 182 -3.23 -2.03 -11.72
CA ASP A 182 -4.37 -2.42 -10.90
C ASP A 182 -4.28 -1.78 -9.50
N PRO A 183 -5.40 -1.33 -8.93
CA PRO A 183 -5.40 -0.67 -7.63
C PRO A 183 -5.06 -1.69 -6.52
N LEU A 184 -3.89 -1.59 -5.87
CA LEU A 184 -3.47 -2.52 -4.82
C LEU A 184 -4.03 -2.16 -3.44
N CYS A 185 -3.88 -0.90 -3.05
CA CYS A 185 -4.32 -0.42 -1.75
C CYS A 185 -4.64 1.07 -1.79
N TYR A 186 -5.29 1.53 -0.72
CA TYR A 186 -5.40 2.95 -0.43
C TYR A 186 -4.51 3.31 0.74
N ILE A 187 -3.85 4.46 0.65
CA ILE A 187 -3.19 5.13 1.76
C ILE A 187 -4.09 6.27 2.23
N VAL A 188 -4.42 6.29 3.52
CA VAL A 188 -5.18 7.34 4.18
C VAL A 188 -4.24 8.15 5.08
N PRO A 189 -3.94 9.41 4.74
CA PRO A 189 -3.19 10.29 5.63
C PRO A 189 -3.97 10.58 6.93
N LEU A 190 -3.36 10.29 8.07
CA LEU A 190 -3.93 10.55 9.40
C LEU A 190 -3.59 11.97 9.86
N THR A 191 -4.08 12.96 9.11
CA THR A 191 -3.81 14.39 9.34
C THR A 191 -5.01 15.24 8.94
N GLU A 192 -5.22 16.38 9.58
CA GLU A 192 -6.31 17.30 9.24
C GLU A 192 -6.21 17.83 7.81
N THR A 193 -4.99 18.14 7.36
CA THR A 193 -4.73 18.74 6.04
C THR A 193 -4.10 17.73 5.10
N LEU A 194 -4.66 17.58 3.90
CA LEU A 194 -4.14 16.68 2.89
C LEU A 194 -2.69 17.02 2.49
N PRO A 195 -1.75 16.06 2.58
CA PRO A 195 -0.38 16.29 2.16
C PRO A 195 -0.30 16.50 0.64
N LYS A 196 0.71 17.24 0.19
CA LYS A 196 1.08 17.23 -1.23
C LYS A 196 1.68 15.85 -1.55
N VAL A 197 1.07 15.13 -2.48
CA VAL A 197 1.55 13.82 -2.96
C VAL A 197 2.39 14.03 -4.21
N THR A 198 3.59 13.45 -4.23
CA THR A 198 4.47 13.46 -5.42
C THR A 198 5.11 12.10 -5.62
N ALA A 199 5.17 11.63 -6.87
CA ALA A 199 6.02 10.51 -7.27
C ALA A 199 7.26 11.06 -7.98
N LYS A 200 8.45 10.54 -7.66
CA LYS A 200 9.73 11.01 -8.20
C LYS A 200 10.64 9.85 -8.53
N VAL A 201 11.31 9.95 -9.66
CA VAL A 201 12.50 9.13 -9.95
C VAL A 201 13.68 9.74 -9.19
N GLU A 202 14.38 8.93 -8.40
CA GLU A 202 15.57 9.29 -7.66
C GLU A 202 16.77 8.55 -8.24
N SER A 203 17.67 9.31 -8.85
CA SER A 203 18.84 8.77 -9.55
C SER A 203 20.13 8.90 -8.75
N ASP A 204 20.14 9.62 -7.61
CA ASP A 204 21.33 9.76 -6.77
C ASP A 204 21.66 8.43 -6.07
N PRO A 205 22.78 7.76 -6.40
CA PRO A 205 23.16 6.52 -5.73
C PRO A 205 23.45 6.72 -4.24
N ASN A 206 23.85 7.92 -3.82
CA ASN A 206 24.08 8.21 -2.39
C ASN A 206 22.78 8.26 -1.60
N TYR A 207 21.67 8.65 -2.24
CA TYR A 207 20.34 8.52 -1.64
C TYR A 207 20.06 7.04 -1.34
N TRP A 208 20.21 6.16 -2.32
CA TRP A 208 19.92 4.73 -2.18
C TRP A 208 20.83 4.04 -1.17
N ARG A 209 22.13 4.36 -1.16
CA ARG A 209 23.08 3.87 -0.14
C ARG A 209 22.68 4.30 1.28
N ARG A 210 22.18 5.52 1.45
CA ARG A 210 21.76 6.02 2.77
C ARG A 210 20.54 5.25 3.30
N ILE A 211 19.61 4.89 2.43
CA ILE A 211 18.35 4.26 2.85
C ILE A 211 18.39 2.73 2.92
N GLY A 212 19.30 2.07 2.19
CA GLY A 212 19.39 0.60 2.13
C GLY A 212 20.03 -0.10 3.33
N PHE A 213 20.58 0.65 4.31
CA PHE A 213 21.40 0.10 5.40
C PHE A 213 20.78 0.17 6.82
N VAL A 214 19.51 0.55 6.95
CA VAL A 214 18.88 0.64 8.28
C VAL A 214 18.30 -0.74 8.64
N GLY A 215 18.92 -1.46 9.58
CA GLY A 215 18.43 -2.75 10.08
C GLY A 215 16.98 -2.66 10.57
N GLU A 216 16.05 -3.14 9.75
CA GLU A 216 14.62 -2.75 9.85
C GLU A 216 13.92 -3.25 11.12
N PHE A 217 14.31 -4.38 11.69
CA PHE A 217 13.54 -5.02 12.77
C PHE A 217 13.91 -4.55 14.19
N ASP A 218 15.21 -4.44 14.51
CA ASP A 218 15.64 -4.02 15.86
C ASP A 218 15.31 -2.54 16.12
N VAL A 219 15.43 -1.70 15.09
CA VAL A 219 15.04 -0.29 15.14
C VAL A 219 13.53 -0.16 15.36
N THR A 220 12.71 -1.03 14.75
CA THR A 220 11.25 -1.05 14.96
C THR A 220 10.89 -1.41 16.40
N ALA A 221 11.48 -2.45 16.96
CA ALA A 221 11.16 -2.90 18.32
C ALA A 221 11.55 -1.86 19.38
N GLU A 222 12.74 -1.26 19.27
CA GLU A 222 13.15 -0.15 20.15
C GLU A 222 12.31 1.11 19.94
N TYR A 223 11.95 1.40 18.69
CA TYR A 223 11.08 2.52 18.35
C TYR A 223 9.71 2.38 19.00
N LEU A 224 9.07 1.22 18.87
CA LEU A 224 7.78 0.94 19.49
C LEU A 224 7.87 1.08 21.01
N LYS A 225 8.95 0.60 21.66
CA LYS A 225 9.17 0.81 23.11
C LYS A 225 9.26 2.29 23.49
N LYS A 226 9.81 3.15 22.62
CA LYS A 226 9.86 4.61 22.85
C LYS A 226 8.50 5.28 22.59
N LYS A 227 7.76 4.85 21.57
CA LYS A 227 6.44 5.39 21.20
C LYS A 227 5.34 4.95 22.18
N THR A 228 5.31 3.70 22.64
CA THR A 228 4.29 3.21 23.59
C THR A 228 4.48 3.75 25.01
N LYS A 229 5.64 4.33 25.31
CA LYS A 229 5.83 5.20 26.49
C LYS A 229 5.13 6.56 26.36
N LEU A 230 4.34 6.79 25.31
CA LEU A 230 3.32 7.85 25.26
C LEU A 230 2.37 7.69 26.44
N LYS A 231 2.76 8.39 27.52
CA LYS A 231 2.03 8.81 28.71
C LYS A 231 0.60 8.24 28.82
N ARG A 232 0.45 7.21 29.65
CA ARG A 232 -0.75 7.10 30.46
C ARG A 232 -0.83 8.28 31.42
#